data_AF-A0A0F9S976-F1
#
_entry.id   AF-A0A0F9S976-F1
#
_cell.length_a   1.000
_cell.length_b   1.000
_cell.length_c   1.000
_cell.angle_alpha   90.00
_cell.angle_beta   90.00
_cell.angle_gamma   90.00
#
_symmetry.space_group_name_H-M   'P 1'
#
loop_
_entity.id
_entity.type
_entity.pdbx_description
1 polymer ?
#
loop_
_entity_poly.entity_id
_entity_poly.type
_entity_poly.pdbx_seq_one_letter_code
_entity_poly.pdbx_strand_id
1 'polypeptide(L)'
;MKRYISPITKELTPTDWKDKINLSDMSLDEMTELLADLKVMEAMGKKVGGYMKEAVKARMPEGEMEYIGARFIVTLNDRLRSGGLDGDKILEEMGEDWCEERMKPDIEYTELRLSVVTPE
;
A
#
# COMPACT_ATOMS: atom_id res chain seq x y z
N MET A 1 24.06 7.58 -16.50
CA MET A 1 22.83 7.65 -15.67
C MET A 1 21.68 7.15 -16.55
N LYS A 2 21.19 5.91 -16.36
CA LYS A 2 20.05 5.41 -17.14
C LYS A 2 18.85 6.31 -16.83
N ARG A 3 18.22 6.88 -17.85
CA ARG A 3 16.94 7.58 -17.66
C ARG A 3 15.92 6.50 -17.29
N TYR A 4 15.49 6.48 -16.03
CA TYR A 4 14.52 5.49 -15.49
C TYR A 4 13.08 5.72 -15.96
N ILE A 5 12.89 6.57 -16.97
CA ILE A 5 11.58 7.04 -17.40
C ILE A 5 11.66 7.20 -18.92
N SER A 6 11.09 6.24 -19.63
CA SER A 6 10.81 6.31 -21.06
C SER A 6 10.01 7.58 -21.40
N PRO A 7 10.14 8.10 -22.63
CA PRO A 7 9.34 9.26 -23.06
C PRO A 7 7.84 9.07 -22.86
N ILE A 8 7.32 7.85 -23.09
CA ILE A 8 5.91 7.50 -22.93
C ILE A 8 5.45 7.72 -21.49
N THR A 9 6.17 7.17 -20.51
CA THR A 9 5.75 7.24 -19.10
C THR A 9 5.81 8.64 -18.48
N LYS A 10 6.53 9.58 -19.09
CA LYS A 10 6.54 10.99 -18.65
C LYS A 10 5.22 11.70 -18.90
N GLU A 11 4.48 11.26 -19.90
CA GLU A 11 3.28 11.96 -20.38
C GLU A 11 1.99 11.22 -20.01
N LEU A 12 2.08 10.03 -19.42
CA LEU A 12 0.91 9.28 -18.98
C LEU A 12 0.19 10.01 -17.84
N THR A 13 -1.12 10.21 -18.00
CA THR A 13 -2.00 10.63 -16.93
C THR A 13 -3.07 9.56 -16.67
N PRO A 14 -3.71 9.55 -15.50
CA PRO A 14 -4.81 8.63 -15.21
C PRO A 14 -5.98 8.70 -16.19
N THR A 15 -6.14 9.82 -16.91
CA THR A 15 -7.28 10.10 -17.79
C THR A 15 -7.02 9.81 -19.28
N ASP A 16 -5.77 9.83 -19.73
CA ASP A 16 -5.42 9.74 -21.17
C ASP A 16 -4.51 8.54 -21.52
N TRP A 17 -4.19 7.67 -20.55
CA TRP A 17 -3.20 6.60 -20.73
C TRP A 17 -3.53 5.61 -21.87
N LYS A 18 -4.82 5.34 -22.11
CA LYS A 18 -5.25 4.41 -23.18
C LYS A 18 -4.98 4.97 -24.56
N ASP A 19 -5.09 6.29 -24.72
CA ASP A 19 -4.86 6.96 -26.01
C ASP A 19 -3.36 7.10 -26.30
N LYS A 20 -2.53 7.12 -25.25
CA LYS A 20 -1.06 7.25 -25.35
C LYS A 20 -0.32 5.93 -25.47
N ILE A 21 -0.93 4.81 -25.07
CA ILE A 21 -0.33 3.48 -25.18
C ILE A 21 -1.01 2.72 -26.32
N ASN A 22 -0.41 2.78 -27.52
CA ASN A 22 -0.86 1.94 -28.62
C ASN A 22 -0.12 0.60 -28.64
N LEU A 23 -0.69 -0.41 -27.99
CA LEU A 23 -0.07 -1.73 -27.89
C LEU A 23 0.14 -2.43 -29.24
N SER A 24 -0.64 -2.12 -30.30
CA SER A 24 -0.48 -2.77 -31.59
C SER A 24 0.80 -2.36 -32.33
N ASP A 25 1.30 -1.17 -32.04
CA ASP A 25 2.41 -0.55 -32.76
C ASP A 25 3.74 -0.69 -32.02
N MET A 26 3.71 -1.25 -30.80
CA MET A 26 4.89 -1.44 -29.96
C MET A 26 5.56 -2.78 -30.22
N SER A 27 6.88 -2.77 -30.27
CA SER A 27 7.69 -3.99 -30.20
C SER A 27 7.66 -4.60 -28.79
N LEU A 28 8.06 -5.88 -28.69
CA LEU A 28 8.15 -6.58 -27.41
C LEU A 28 9.13 -5.87 -26.45
N ASP A 29 10.26 -5.38 -26.97
CA ASP A 29 11.26 -4.67 -26.17
C ASP A 29 10.65 -3.39 -25.57
N GLU A 30 9.97 -2.57 -26.38
CA GLU A 30 9.28 -1.36 -25.91
C GLU A 30 8.21 -1.65 -24.86
N MET A 31 7.45 -2.74 -25.03
CA MET A 31 6.47 -3.18 -24.02
C MET A 31 7.15 -3.55 -22.70
N THR A 32 8.25 -4.30 -22.75
CA THR A 32 8.98 -4.74 -21.55
C THR A 32 9.65 -3.57 -20.82
N GLU A 33 10.20 -2.59 -21.54
CA GLU A 33 10.73 -1.36 -20.96
C GLU A 33 9.63 -0.54 -20.27
N LEU A 34 8.48 -0.36 -20.94
CA LEU A 34 7.32 0.33 -20.37
C LEU A 34 6.83 -0.35 -19.07
N LEU A 35 6.73 -1.68 -19.09
CA LEU A 35 6.38 -2.47 -17.90
C LEU A 35 7.39 -2.28 -16.75
N ALA A 36 8.68 -2.26 -17.05
CA ALA A 36 9.73 -2.05 -16.05
C ALA A 36 9.63 -0.65 -15.42
N ASP A 37 9.43 0.39 -16.23
CA ASP A 37 9.24 1.76 -15.75
C ASP A 37 8.02 1.87 -14.85
N LEU A 38 6.88 1.30 -15.26
CA LEU A 38 5.65 1.29 -14.45
C LEU A 38 5.84 0.58 -13.12
N LYS A 39 6.65 -0.50 -13.07
CA LYS A 39 6.99 -1.20 -11.82
C LYS A 39 7.86 -0.36 -10.90
N VAL A 40 8.82 0.38 -11.46
CA VAL A 40 9.64 1.33 -10.68
C VAL A 40 8.77 2.46 -10.13
N MET A 41 7.86 3.00 -10.94
CA MET A 41 6.90 4.02 -10.49
C MET A 41 5.95 3.51 -9.42
N GLU A 42 5.43 2.29 -9.54
CA GLU A 42 4.60 1.63 -8.53
C GLU A 42 5.37 1.52 -7.20
N ALA A 43 6.63 1.07 -7.24
CA ALA A 43 7.47 0.94 -6.06
C ALA A 43 7.77 2.30 -5.42
N MET A 44 8.04 3.34 -6.23
CA MET A 44 8.23 4.71 -5.76
C MET A 44 6.96 5.27 -5.13
N GLY A 45 5.82 5.09 -5.78
CA GLY A 45 4.50 5.50 -5.28
C GLY A 45 4.17 4.86 -3.94
N LYS A 46 4.48 3.58 -3.74
CA LYS A 46 4.33 2.90 -2.44
C LYS A 46 5.21 3.53 -1.35
N LYS A 47 6.47 3.85 -1.65
CA LYS A 47 7.39 4.49 -0.69
C LYS A 47 6.92 5.90 -0.30
N VAL A 48 6.61 6.72 -1.31
CA VAL A 48 6.12 8.10 -1.08
C VAL A 48 4.78 8.07 -0.35
N GLY A 49 3.86 7.20 -0.77
CA GLY A 49 2.58 7.00 -0.10
C GLY A 49 2.74 6.59 1.36
N GLY A 50 3.65 5.65 1.66
CA GLY A 50 3.99 5.28 3.04
C GLY A 50 4.50 6.47 3.85
N TYR A 51 5.45 7.24 3.31
CA TYR A 51 5.96 8.45 3.97
C TYR A 51 4.85 9.48 4.27
N MET A 52 3.94 9.69 3.31
CA MET A 52 2.80 10.59 3.49
C MET A 52 1.82 10.08 4.56
N LYS A 53 1.59 8.77 4.66
CA LYS A 53 0.74 8.19 5.73
C LYS A 53 1.32 8.45 7.12
N GLU A 54 2.63 8.27 7.30
CA GLU A 54 3.29 8.61 8.58
C GLU A 54 3.15 10.11 8.89
N ALA A 55 3.30 10.96 7.88
CA ALA A 55 3.12 12.40 8.02
C ALA A 55 1.67 12.79 8.40
N VAL A 56 0.66 12.08 7.87
CA VAL A 56 -0.75 12.26 8.23
C VAL A 56 -0.99 11.79 9.66
N LYS A 57 -0.52 10.60 10.03
CA LYS A 57 -0.65 10.06 11.39
C LYS A 57 -0.06 11.01 12.44
N ALA A 58 1.13 11.56 12.18
CA ALA A 58 1.78 12.52 13.07
C ALA A 58 1.09 13.90 13.18
N ARG A 59 0.14 14.18 12.28
CA ARG A 59 -0.63 15.45 12.26
C ARG A 59 -2.11 15.26 12.60
N MET A 60 -2.54 14.04 12.87
CA MET A 60 -3.88 13.78 13.41
C MET A 60 -4.03 14.57 14.72
N PRO A 61 -5.16 15.27 14.93
CA PRO A 61 -5.40 15.94 16.19
C PRO A 61 -5.38 14.93 17.34
N GLU A 62 -4.86 15.34 18.49
CA GLU A 62 -4.73 14.46 19.66
C GLU A 62 -6.10 13.94 20.11
N GLY A 63 -6.22 12.63 20.30
CA GLY A 63 -7.46 11.96 20.69
C GLY A 63 -8.44 11.67 19.55
N GLU A 64 -8.17 12.14 18.32
CA GLU A 64 -9.02 11.86 17.16
C GLU A 64 -8.64 10.54 16.49
N MET A 65 -9.65 9.70 16.25
CA MET A 65 -9.52 8.46 15.46
C MET A 65 -10.00 8.63 14.02
N GLU A 66 -10.65 9.76 13.71
CA GLU A 66 -11.16 10.08 12.38
C GLU A 66 -10.93 11.55 12.05
N TYR A 67 -10.61 11.83 10.79
CA TYR A 67 -10.54 13.19 10.24
C TYR A 67 -11.22 13.25 8.87
N ILE A 68 -12.19 14.16 8.72
CA ILE A 68 -12.90 14.37 7.46
C ILE A 68 -12.30 15.57 6.74
N GLY A 69 -11.62 15.31 5.62
CA GLY A 69 -11.10 16.33 4.71
C GLY A 69 -12.02 16.57 3.51
N ALA A 70 -11.64 17.55 2.68
CA ALA A 70 -12.45 17.97 1.52
C ALA A 70 -12.68 16.89 0.45
N ARG A 71 -11.83 15.85 0.40
CA ARG A 71 -11.89 14.78 -0.60
C ARG A 71 -11.74 13.38 -0.02
N PHE A 72 -11.32 13.28 1.24
CA PHE A 72 -11.02 12.00 1.87
C PHE A 72 -11.37 12.03 3.35
N ILE A 73 -11.69 10.87 3.89
CA ILE A 73 -11.77 10.58 5.32
C ILE A 73 -10.53 9.78 5.70
N VAL A 74 -9.85 10.21 6.75
CA VAL A 74 -8.72 9.51 7.38
C VAL A 74 -9.25 8.82 8.63
N THR A 75 -8.99 7.53 8.79
CA THR A 75 -9.36 6.78 10.01
C THR A 75 -8.16 6.03 10.54
N LEU A 76 -7.90 6.16 11.83
CA LEU A 76 -6.96 5.33 12.58
C LEU A 76 -7.74 4.20 13.27
N ASN A 77 -7.29 2.97 13.11
CA ASN A 77 -7.88 1.82 13.78
C ASN A 77 -6.77 1.04 14.46
N ASP A 78 -6.91 0.78 15.76
CA ASP A 78 -6.01 -0.16 16.42
C ASP A 78 -6.35 -1.58 15.96
N ARG A 79 -5.30 -2.29 15.59
CA ARG A 79 -5.37 -3.65 15.06
C ARG A 79 -4.40 -4.52 15.83
N LEU A 80 -4.84 -5.74 16.06
CA LEU A 80 -3.99 -6.82 16.53
C LEU A 80 -3.72 -7.73 15.34
N ARG A 81 -2.46 -7.91 14.98
CA ARG A 81 -2.07 -8.98 14.07
C ARG A 81 -1.65 -10.17 14.90
N SER A 82 -2.60 -11.04 15.19
CA SER A 82 -2.25 -12.44 15.41
C SER A 82 -1.89 -13.00 14.03
N GLY A 83 -0.75 -13.71 13.94
CA GLY A 83 -0.46 -14.45 12.71
C GLY A 83 -1.65 -15.36 12.47
N GLY A 84 -2.40 -15.16 11.38
CA GLY A 84 -3.79 -15.62 11.16
C GLY A 84 -4.03 -17.13 11.11
N LEU A 85 -3.38 -17.85 12.01
CA LEU A 85 -3.55 -19.23 12.35
C LEU A 85 -4.33 -19.27 13.66
N ASP A 86 -5.16 -20.30 13.77
CA ASP A 86 -5.91 -20.59 14.98
C ASP A 86 -4.94 -20.99 16.10
N GLY A 87 -4.67 -20.04 17.01
CA GLY A 87 -3.71 -20.22 18.10
C GLY A 87 -4.12 -21.32 19.07
N ASP A 88 -5.43 -21.50 19.29
CA ASP A 88 -5.97 -22.55 20.17
C ASP A 88 -5.70 -23.93 19.56
N LYS A 89 -5.92 -24.05 18.25
CA LYS A 89 -5.62 -25.30 17.53
C LYS A 89 -4.12 -25.63 17.49
N ILE A 90 -3.27 -24.62 17.31
CA ILE A 90 -1.81 -24.82 17.35
C ILE A 90 -1.37 -25.27 18.74
N LEU A 91 -1.91 -24.66 19.79
CA LEU A 91 -1.64 -25.05 21.16
C LEU A 91 -2.04 -26.50 21.44
N GLU A 92 -3.22 -26.90 20.97
CA GLU A 92 -3.72 -28.29 21.08
C GLU A 92 -2.81 -29.30 20.36
N GLU A 93 -2.39 -29.00 19.13
CA GLU A 93 -1.62 -29.93 18.30
C GLU A 93 -0.11 -29.97 18.64
N MET A 94 0.47 -28.85 19.07
CA MET A 94 1.92 -28.71 19.27
C MET A 94 2.35 -28.71 20.75
N GLY A 95 1.43 -28.41 21.66
CA GLY A 95 1.71 -28.29 23.09
C GLY A 95 2.27 -26.92 23.51
N GLU A 96 2.12 -26.60 24.81
CA GLU A 96 2.54 -25.33 25.44
C GLU A 96 4.02 -25.02 25.19
N ASP A 97 4.92 -25.98 25.46
CA ASP A 97 6.38 -25.78 25.32
C ASP A 97 6.79 -25.36 23.89
N TRP A 98 6.15 -25.93 22.86
CA TRP A 98 6.43 -25.57 21.47
C TRP A 98 5.93 -24.15 21.17
N CYS A 99 4.76 -23.79 21.69
CA CYS A 99 4.15 -22.48 21.47
C CYS A 99 4.93 -21.37 22.18
N GLU A 100 5.39 -21.59 23.41
CA GLU A 100 6.22 -20.62 24.15
C GLU A 100 7.53 -20.30 23.44
N GLU A 101 8.17 -21.30 22.81
CA GLU A 101 9.43 -21.10 22.08
C GLU A 101 9.24 -20.45 20.69
N ARG A 102 8.08 -20.64 20.04
CA ARG A 102 7.94 -20.39 18.58
C ARG A 102 6.78 -19.49 18.17
N MET A 103 5.75 -19.34 18.99
CA MET A 103 4.70 -18.35 18.70
C MET A 103 5.29 -16.96 18.89
N LYS A 104 5.14 -16.15 17.85
CA LYS A 104 5.49 -14.74 17.94
C LYS A 104 4.40 -14.05 18.76
N PRO A 105 4.76 -13.05 19.59
CA PRO A 105 3.78 -12.23 20.25
C PRO A 105 2.90 -11.54 19.22
N ASP A 106 1.65 -11.30 19.59
CA ASP A 106 0.76 -10.49 18.78
C ASP A 106 1.36 -9.11 18.57
N ILE A 107 1.32 -8.65 17.33
CA ILE A 107 1.83 -7.34 16.98
C ILE A 107 0.66 -6.38 17.00
N GLU A 108 0.64 -5.51 18.01
CA GLU A 108 -0.24 -4.35 18.03
C GLU A 108 0.25 -3.31 17.00
N TYR A 109 -0.66 -2.84 16.15
CA TYR A 109 -0.37 -1.78 15.21
C TYR A 109 -1.60 -0.92 14.96
N THR A 110 -1.40 0.38 14.78
CA THR A 110 -2.47 1.28 14.33
C THR A 110 -2.47 1.35 12.82
N GLU A 111 -3.56 0.90 12.21
CA GLU A 111 -3.82 0.98 10.77
C GLU A 111 -4.38 2.35 10.40
N LEU A 112 -3.78 3.01 9.41
CA LEU A 112 -4.33 4.22 8.79
C LEU A 112 -5.06 3.88 7.49
N ARG A 113 -6.35 4.25 7.42
CA ARG A 113 -7.20 4.13 6.23
C ARG A 113 -7.51 5.49 5.63
N LEU A 114 -7.54 5.54 4.29
CA LEU A 114 -7.96 6.69 3.52
C LEU A 114 -9.16 6.26 2.67
N SER A 115 -10.31 6.86 2.89
CA SER A 115 -11.55 6.64 2.13
C SER A 115 -11.90 7.89 1.35
N VAL A 116 -12.40 7.77 0.12
CA VAL A 116 -12.82 8.94 -0.68
C VAL A 116 -14.15 9.45 -0.16
N VAL A 117 -14.31 10.77 -0.08
CA VAL A 117 -15.63 11.39 0.15
C VAL A 117 -16.38 11.35 -1.18
N THR A 118 -17.40 10.51 -1.27
CA THR A 118 -18.34 10.53 -2.39
C THR A 118 -19.31 11.69 -2.17
N PRO A 119 -19.43 12.66 -3.09
CA PRO A 119 -20.50 13.65 -2.99
C PRO A 119 -21.84 12.93 -3.18
N GLU A 120 -22.79 13.16 -2.27
CA GLU A 120 -24.21 12.80 -2.46
C GLU A 120 -24.86 13.68 -3.54
#